data_AF-S3DKN0-F1
#
_entry.id   AF-S3DKN0-F1
#
_cell.length_a   1.000
_cell.length_b   1.000
_cell.length_c   1.000
_cell.angle_alpha   90.00
_cell.angle_beta   90.00
_cell.angle_gamma   90.00
#
_symmetry.space_group_name_H-M   'P 1'
#
loop_
_entity.id
_entity.type
_entity.pdbx_description
1 polymer ?
#
loop_
_entity_poly.entity_id
_entity_poly.type
_entity_poly.pdbx_seq_one_letter_code
_entity_poly.pdbx_strand_id
1 'polypeptide(L)'
;MNFAGPVGGQPRTNSTLPSRPEPLDDCVIGNCAVIRPKCKQIGSTTEKWFENIAAKIRVGLSKIHKTKDPVVIEEELQKLKDNFPDPEPYVLCHGDLSFENIMVNEDNKITEIIDWEHPGYYPWWAERWAHRCLTLDGSDHLIEPLWSRLSPDMETEKYQSRVTDHVLPVIEVYEVCHVTYHNYGNWWLRPAFSKCEPWAGGFLMDAMGGEQGRIHQIDKHQ
;
A
#
# COMPACT_ATOMS: atom_id res chain seq x y z
N MET A 1 44.78 37.77 -7.90
CA MET A 1 43.83 38.29 -6.90
C MET A 1 43.40 37.11 -6.04
N ASN A 2 43.83 37.09 -4.78
CA ASN A 2 43.40 36.11 -3.79
C ASN A 2 42.05 36.55 -3.22
N PHE A 3 41.05 35.67 -3.25
CA PHE A 3 39.88 35.80 -2.40
C PHE A 3 39.83 34.58 -1.47
N ALA A 4 40.35 34.78 -0.25
CA ALA A 4 40.04 33.93 0.89
C ALA A 4 38.65 34.33 1.40
N GLY A 5 37.70 33.40 1.37
CA GLY A 5 36.41 33.50 2.05
C GLY A 5 36.43 32.68 3.35
N PRO A 6 35.66 33.07 4.38
CA PRO A 6 35.81 32.52 5.72
C PRO A 6 35.24 31.11 5.86
N VAL A 7 36.03 30.24 6.49
CA VAL A 7 35.66 28.92 7.01
C VAL A 7 34.86 29.14 8.29
N GLY A 8 33.57 28.81 8.29
CA GLY A 8 32.71 29.00 9.46
C GLY A 8 31.27 28.53 9.24
N GLY A 9 31.08 27.26 8.88
CA GLY A 9 29.76 26.63 8.89
C GLY A 9 29.45 26.07 10.28
N GLN A 10 28.44 26.63 10.95
CA GLN A 10 27.90 26.10 12.20
C GLN A 10 27.42 24.65 12.04
N PRO A 11 27.47 23.81 13.09
CA PRO A 11 26.91 22.47 13.05
C PRO A 11 25.42 22.54 12.72
N ARG A 12 25.00 21.81 11.68
CA ARG A 12 23.58 21.66 11.33
C ARG A 12 22.87 21.10 12.55
N THR A 13 22.00 21.92 13.13
CA THR A 13 21.07 21.51 14.18
C THR A 13 20.24 20.34 13.65
N ASN A 14 20.09 19.29 14.46
CA ASN A 14 19.19 18.17 14.22
C ASN A 14 17.82 18.69 13.78
N SER A 15 17.54 18.68 12.48
CA SER A 15 16.18 18.86 12.00
C SER A 15 15.44 17.59 12.36
N THR A 16 14.65 17.64 13.43
CA THR A 16 13.57 16.69 13.65
C THR A 16 12.83 16.53 12.34
N LEU A 17 12.88 15.33 11.77
CA LEU A 17 12.08 14.95 10.61
C LEU A 17 10.63 15.39 10.90
N PRO A 18 9.93 16.04 9.94
CA PRO A 18 8.56 16.43 10.15
C PRO A 18 7.75 15.20 10.55
N SER A 19 7.03 15.29 11.67
CA SER A 19 6.07 14.27 12.08
C SER A 19 5.10 14.01 10.92
N ARG A 20 4.89 12.73 10.59
CA ARG A 20 4.09 12.28 9.44
C ARG A 20 2.73 13.02 9.38
N PRO A 21 2.38 13.65 8.25
CA PRO A 21 1.06 14.23 8.05
C PRO A 21 0.06 13.11 7.79
N GLU A 22 -0.89 12.94 8.71
CA GLU A 22 -2.09 12.07 8.67
C GLU A 22 -1.88 10.57 8.29
N PRO A 23 -2.82 9.68 8.66
CA PRO A 23 -2.73 8.27 8.28
C PRO A 23 -2.97 8.12 6.77
N LEU A 24 -2.02 7.48 6.07
CA LEU A 24 -2.11 7.26 4.61
C LEU A 24 -2.97 6.06 4.29
N ASP A 25 -3.58 6.06 3.11
CA ASP A 25 -4.31 4.92 2.57
C ASP A 25 -3.46 3.64 2.57
N ASP A 26 -4.04 2.56 3.09
CA ASP A 26 -3.42 1.24 3.15
C ASP A 26 -3.55 0.51 1.82
N CYS A 27 -2.50 0.63 1.01
CA CYS A 27 -2.33 -0.08 -0.26
C CYS A 27 -1.61 -1.43 -0.10
N VAL A 28 -1.24 -1.84 1.12
CA VAL A 28 -0.48 -3.07 1.36
C VAL A 28 -1.39 -4.18 1.86
N ILE A 29 -2.08 -3.97 2.99
CA ILE A 29 -2.95 -4.99 3.61
C ILE A 29 -4.41 -4.64 3.32
N GLY A 30 -4.79 -3.41 3.66
CA GLY A 30 -6.12 -2.87 3.51
C GLY A 30 -6.53 -2.49 2.09
N ASN A 31 -5.91 -3.09 1.05
CA ASN A 31 -6.14 -2.71 -0.34
C ASN A 31 -7.58 -3.04 -0.75
N CYS A 32 -8.43 -2.06 -0.55
CA CYS A 32 -9.82 -2.11 -0.91
C CYS A 32 -9.94 -1.92 -2.42
N ALA A 33 -10.83 -2.68 -3.09
CA ALA A 33 -11.09 -2.60 -4.53
C ALA A 33 -11.66 -1.25 -5.02
N VAL A 34 -11.69 -0.23 -4.16
CA VAL A 34 -12.14 1.13 -4.48
C VAL A 34 -10.94 1.98 -4.85
N ILE A 35 -11.13 2.90 -5.79
CA ILE A 35 -10.02 3.62 -6.44
C ILE A 35 -9.38 4.67 -5.51
N ARG A 36 -10.16 5.41 -4.69
CA ARG A 36 -9.74 6.22 -3.50
C ARG A 36 -10.92 7.07 -2.97
N PRO A 37 -10.93 7.53 -1.70
CA PRO A 37 -9.98 7.17 -0.64
C PRO A 37 -10.16 5.71 -0.22
N LYS A 38 -9.08 5.05 0.20
CA LYS A 38 -9.16 3.67 0.70
C LYS A 38 -9.86 3.65 2.07
N CYS A 39 -10.53 2.54 2.37
CA CYS A 39 -11.28 2.38 3.62
C CYS A 39 -10.40 2.17 4.86
N LYS A 40 -9.11 1.88 4.65
CA LYS A 40 -8.14 1.58 5.70
C LYS A 40 -6.91 2.43 5.52
N GLN A 41 -6.34 2.79 6.67
CA GLN A 41 -5.16 3.61 6.73
C GLN A 41 -4.03 2.88 7.43
N ILE A 42 -2.81 3.17 7.02
CA ILE A 42 -1.58 2.67 7.63
C ILE A 42 -1.32 3.44 8.91
N GLY A 43 -1.11 2.71 10.01
CA GLY A 43 -0.67 3.29 11.27
C GLY A 43 0.76 3.79 11.19
N SER A 44 1.20 4.62 12.14
CA SER A 44 2.62 5.01 12.25
C SER A 44 3.48 3.98 12.97
N THR A 45 2.84 2.98 13.60
CA THR A 45 3.47 1.84 14.26
C THR A 45 2.68 0.58 13.93
N THR A 46 3.24 -0.60 14.19
CA THR A 46 2.55 -1.89 14.01
C THR A 46 1.23 -1.91 14.79
N GLU A 47 1.21 -1.41 16.02
CA GLU A 47 0.00 -1.39 16.86
C GLU A 47 -1.10 -0.55 16.22
N LYS A 48 -0.80 0.70 15.84
CA LYS A 48 -1.77 1.59 15.20
C LYS A 48 -2.25 1.05 13.86
N TRP A 49 -1.38 0.36 13.12
CA TRP A 49 -1.78 -0.23 11.84
C TRP A 49 -2.77 -1.36 12.09
N PHE A 50 -2.45 -2.27 13.01
CA PHE A 50 -3.35 -3.35 13.38
C PHE A 50 -4.66 -2.85 13.99
N GLU A 51 -4.66 -1.78 14.78
CA GLU A 51 -5.90 -1.15 15.27
C GLU A 51 -6.87 -0.81 14.13
N ASN A 52 -6.37 -0.30 13.00
CA ASN A 52 -7.19 0.09 11.86
C ASN A 52 -7.82 -1.12 11.13
N ILE A 53 -7.14 -2.27 11.13
CA ILE A 53 -7.57 -3.49 10.41
C ILE A 53 -8.12 -4.59 11.31
N ALA A 54 -7.97 -4.49 12.63
CA ALA A 54 -8.22 -5.58 13.60
C ALA A 54 -9.63 -6.16 13.52
N ALA A 55 -10.64 -5.32 13.27
CA ALA A 55 -12.02 -5.82 13.14
C ALA A 55 -12.16 -6.86 12.01
N LYS A 56 -11.47 -6.64 10.89
CA LYS A 56 -11.50 -7.56 9.74
C LYS A 56 -10.60 -8.77 9.99
N ILE A 57 -9.41 -8.54 10.56
CA ILE A 57 -8.48 -9.61 10.93
C ILE A 57 -9.14 -10.60 11.90
N ARG A 58 -9.85 -10.14 12.94
CA ARG A 58 -10.56 -11.02 13.89
C ARG A 58 -11.61 -11.91 13.20
N VAL A 59 -12.36 -11.36 12.24
CA VAL A 59 -13.32 -12.16 11.46
C VAL A 59 -12.61 -13.17 10.58
N GLY A 60 -11.50 -12.79 9.94
CA GLY A 60 -10.64 -13.69 9.18
C GLY A 60 -10.10 -14.84 10.03
N LEU A 61 -9.54 -14.54 11.19
CA LEU A 61 -9.02 -15.52 12.16
C LEU A 61 -10.12 -16.47 12.63
N SER A 62 -11.29 -15.95 12.98
CA SER A 62 -12.44 -16.79 13.37
C SER A 62 -12.80 -17.82 12.29
N LYS A 63 -12.76 -17.42 11.01
CA LYS A 63 -13.03 -18.29 9.85
C LYS A 63 -11.92 -19.31 9.61
N ILE A 64 -10.65 -18.88 9.60
CA ILE A 64 -9.49 -19.76 9.36
C ILE A 64 -9.38 -20.81 10.47
N HIS A 65 -9.49 -20.41 11.73
CA HIS A 65 -9.37 -21.30 12.88
C HIS A 65 -10.68 -22.02 13.24
N LYS A 66 -11.79 -21.73 12.53
CA LYS A 66 -13.12 -22.30 12.76
C LYS A 66 -13.56 -22.21 14.23
N THR A 67 -13.27 -21.08 14.86
CA THR A 67 -13.53 -20.83 16.28
C THR A 67 -14.17 -19.47 16.49
N LYS A 68 -14.97 -19.35 17.55
CA LYS A 68 -15.52 -18.08 18.04
C LYS A 68 -14.95 -17.72 19.42
N ASP A 69 -13.98 -18.50 19.91
CA ASP A 69 -13.33 -18.25 21.19
C ASP A 69 -12.48 -16.97 21.08
N PRO A 70 -12.84 -15.91 21.83
CA PRO A 70 -12.10 -14.65 21.77
C PRO A 70 -10.65 -14.81 22.27
N VAL A 71 -10.35 -15.76 23.16
CA VAL A 71 -8.99 -15.97 23.65
C VAL A 71 -8.10 -16.46 22.52
N VAL A 72 -8.54 -17.50 21.80
CA VAL A 72 -7.80 -18.03 20.65
C VAL A 72 -7.63 -16.96 19.56
N ILE A 73 -8.68 -16.18 19.27
CA ILE A 73 -8.62 -15.13 18.24
C ILE A 73 -7.64 -14.01 18.62
N GLU A 74 -7.64 -13.55 19.87
CA GLU A 74 -6.69 -12.50 20.29
C GLU A 74 -5.25 -13.03 20.38
N GLU A 75 -5.05 -14.29 20.77
CA GLU A 75 -3.72 -14.92 20.76
C GLU A 75 -3.14 -14.99 19.35
N GLU A 76 -3.92 -15.41 18.36
CA GLU A 76 -3.48 -15.43 16.96
C GLU A 76 -3.28 -14.02 16.39
N LEU A 77 -4.15 -13.06 16.74
CA LEU A 77 -3.95 -11.65 16.38
C LEU A 77 -2.63 -11.10 16.94
N GLN A 78 -2.29 -11.45 18.18
CA GLN A 78 -1.03 -11.03 18.79
C GLN A 78 0.17 -11.66 18.09
N LYS A 79 0.11 -12.95 17.72
CA LYS A 79 1.17 -13.60 16.92
C LYS A 79 1.39 -12.91 15.57
N LEU A 80 0.31 -12.49 14.90
CA LEU A 80 0.44 -11.74 13.64
C LEU A 80 1.15 -10.39 13.85
N LYS A 81 0.84 -9.68 14.95
CA LYS A 81 1.52 -8.41 15.30
C LYS A 81 2.99 -8.61 15.63
N ASP A 82 3.30 -9.59 16.48
CA ASP A 82 4.65 -9.83 16.98
C ASP A 82 5.62 -10.24 15.86
N ASN A 83 5.11 -10.92 14.83
CA ASN A 83 5.89 -11.31 13.67
C ASN A 83 5.88 -10.25 12.55
N PHE A 84 5.03 -9.22 12.63
CA PHE A 84 4.91 -8.25 11.56
C PHE A 84 6.21 -7.46 11.39
N PRO A 85 6.66 -7.18 10.15
CA PRO A 85 7.92 -6.48 9.94
C PRO A 85 7.86 -5.07 10.52
N ASP A 86 8.98 -4.63 11.11
CA ASP A 86 9.11 -3.26 11.60
C ASP A 86 8.79 -2.27 10.47
N PRO A 87 7.78 -1.39 10.64
CA PRO A 87 7.41 -0.46 9.60
C PRO A 87 8.39 0.72 9.46
N GLU A 88 9.28 0.96 10.42
CA GLU A 88 10.25 2.05 10.34
C GLU A 88 11.56 1.65 9.62
N PRO A 89 12.21 2.59 8.90
CA PRO A 89 11.75 3.95 8.63
C PRO A 89 10.67 3.99 7.53
N TYR A 90 9.81 5.00 7.60
CA TYR A 90 8.90 5.33 6.51
C TYR A 90 9.63 6.16 5.44
N VAL A 91 9.50 5.76 4.19
CA VAL A 91 10.14 6.40 3.03
C VAL A 91 9.09 6.74 1.99
N LEU A 92 9.39 7.73 1.13
CA LEU A 92 8.52 8.04 0.01
C LEU A 92 8.60 6.88 -1.00
N CYS A 93 7.47 6.21 -1.19
CA CYS A 93 7.27 5.14 -2.16
C CYS A 93 6.41 5.66 -3.33
N HIS A 94 6.67 5.11 -4.51
CA HIS A 94 5.86 5.28 -5.71
C HIS A 94 4.56 4.48 -5.60
N GLY A 95 4.64 3.24 -5.10
CA GLY A 95 3.49 2.34 -4.88
C GLY A 95 3.06 1.56 -6.12
N ASP A 96 3.55 1.91 -7.30
CA ASP A 96 3.39 1.16 -8.56
C ASP A 96 4.62 1.34 -9.47
N LEU A 97 5.82 1.09 -8.95
CA LEU A 97 7.05 1.27 -9.73
C LEU A 97 7.25 0.07 -10.68
N SER A 98 6.77 0.24 -11.92
CA SER A 98 6.89 -0.69 -13.05
C SER A 98 7.75 -0.09 -14.17
N PHE A 99 8.07 -0.85 -15.23
CA PHE A 99 8.84 -0.27 -16.35
C PHE A 99 8.05 0.76 -17.16
N GLU A 100 6.74 0.56 -17.25
CA GLU A 100 5.85 1.48 -17.95
C GLU A 100 5.87 2.87 -17.31
N ASN A 101 6.25 2.93 -16.02
CA ASN A 101 6.33 4.15 -15.22
C ASN A 101 7.75 4.76 -15.15
N ILE A 102 8.74 4.22 -15.87
CA ILE A 102 10.12 4.74 -15.91
C ILE A 102 10.47 5.21 -17.31
N MET A 103 10.70 6.52 -17.47
CA MET A 103 11.09 7.11 -18.74
C MET A 103 12.60 7.02 -18.96
N VAL A 104 13.01 6.58 -20.15
CA VAL A 104 14.41 6.43 -20.54
C VAL A 104 14.66 7.17 -21.86
N ASN A 105 15.73 7.95 -21.92
CA ASN A 105 16.12 8.67 -23.14
C ASN A 105 16.95 7.80 -24.11
N GLU A 106 17.29 8.37 -25.27
CA GLU A 106 18.09 7.71 -26.32
C GLU A 106 19.48 7.26 -25.84
N ASP A 107 20.03 7.88 -24.78
CA ASP A 107 21.31 7.54 -24.16
C ASP A 107 21.22 6.48 -23.04
N ASN A 108 20.08 5.80 -22.92
CA ASN A 108 19.77 4.84 -21.85
C ASN A 108 19.89 5.43 -20.44
N LYS A 109 19.49 6.71 -20.26
CA LYS A 109 19.40 7.36 -18.95
C LYS A 109 17.95 7.48 -18.53
N ILE A 110 17.68 7.13 -17.28
CA ILE A 110 16.40 7.42 -16.64
C ILE A 110 16.26 8.94 -16.53
N THR A 111 15.18 9.48 -17.09
CA THR A 111 14.89 10.92 -17.11
C THR A 111 13.78 11.27 -16.15
N GLU A 112 12.72 10.46 -16.09
CA GLU A 112 11.57 10.68 -15.23
C GLU A 112 10.98 9.37 -14.67
N ILE A 113 10.25 9.50 -13.57
CA ILE A 113 9.31 8.49 -13.08
C ILE A 113 7.92 9.12 -13.16
N ILE A 114 6.98 8.42 -13.79
CA ILE A 114 5.61 8.88 -14.04
C ILE A 114 4.58 8.02 -13.30
N ASP A 115 3.31 8.39 -13.40
CA ASP A 115 2.18 7.66 -12.81
C ASP A 115 2.17 7.55 -11.28
N TRP A 116 2.30 8.72 -10.64
CA TRP A 116 2.24 8.90 -9.19
C TRP A 116 0.81 8.84 -8.64
N GLU A 117 0.00 7.88 -9.06
CA GLU A 117 -1.35 7.69 -8.51
C GLU A 117 -1.39 6.81 -7.23
N HIS A 118 -0.30 6.07 -6.97
CA HIS A 118 -0.09 5.24 -5.78
C HIS A 118 0.85 5.73 -4.66
N PRO A 119 1.34 6.99 -4.63
CA PRO A 119 2.47 7.33 -3.78
C PRO A 119 2.07 7.61 -2.34
N GLY A 120 3.08 7.50 -1.48
CA GLY A 120 2.94 7.84 -0.07
C GLY A 120 4.19 7.53 0.73
N TYR A 121 4.18 7.91 2.00
CA TYR A 121 5.19 7.48 2.96
C TYR A 121 4.82 6.12 3.53
N TYR A 122 5.44 5.07 3.00
CA TYR A 122 5.21 3.69 3.40
C TYR A 122 6.45 3.11 4.11
N PRO A 123 6.34 1.97 4.81
CA PRO A 123 7.51 1.29 5.35
C PRO A 123 8.61 1.08 4.32
N TRP A 124 9.87 1.05 4.76
CA TRP A 124 11.04 0.84 3.89
C TRP A 124 10.92 -0.38 2.95
N TRP A 125 10.17 -1.39 3.36
CA TRP A 125 9.95 -2.62 2.58
C TRP A 125 8.77 -2.53 1.59
N ALA A 126 7.89 -1.55 1.72
CA ALA A 126 6.61 -1.54 1.01
C ALA A 126 6.74 -1.37 -0.52
N GLU A 127 7.72 -0.60 -1.02
CA GLU A 127 7.94 -0.46 -2.47
C GLU A 127 8.33 -1.80 -3.11
N ARG A 128 9.26 -2.53 -2.48
CA ARG A 128 9.67 -3.85 -2.97
C ARG A 128 8.54 -4.87 -2.87
N TRP A 129 7.71 -4.78 -1.83
CA TRP A 129 6.49 -5.57 -1.72
C TRP A 129 5.51 -5.26 -2.88
N ALA A 130 5.19 -3.98 -3.08
CA ALA A 130 4.28 -3.54 -4.13
C ALA A 130 4.78 -3.98 -5.51
N HIS A 131 6.06 -3.80 -5.80
CA HIS A 131 6.67 -4.30 -7.02
C HIS A 131 6.44 -5.81 -7.20
N ARG A 132 6.87 -6.65 -6.25
CA ARG A 132 6.75 -8.12 -6.37
C ARG A 132 5.32 -8.66 -6.42
N CYS A 133 4.36 -7.94 -5.82
CA CYS A 133 3.01 -8.46 -5.62
C CYS A 133 1.94 -7.78 -6.48
N LEU A 134 2.21 -6.57 -7.00
CA LEU A 134 1.25 -5.77 -7.75
C LEU A 134 1.69 -5.53 -9.19
N THR A 135 3.00 -5.50 -9.50
CA THR A 135 3.46 -5.33 -10.88
C THR A 135 3.40 -6.67 -11.63
N LEU A 136 2.63 -6.69 -12.73
CA LEU A 136 2.40 -7.90 -13.55
C LEU A 136 3.00 -7.76 -14.97
N ASP A 137 3.83 -6.76 -15.18
CA ASP A 137 4.47 -6.43 -16.47
C ASP A 137 5.74 -7.25 -16.77
N GLY A 138 6.13 -8.14 -15.84
CA GLY A 138 7.35 -8.93 -15.92
C GLY A 138 8.63 -8.16 -15.57
N SER A 139 8.50 -6.98 -14.96
CA SER A 139 9.62 -6.14 -14.58
C SER A 139 10.48 -6.67 -13.42
N ASP A 140 9.96 -7.66 -12.68
CA ASP A 140 10.65 -8.36 -11.59
C ASP A 140 12.11 -8.69 -11.94
N HIS A 141 12.37 -9.26 -13.12
CA HIS A 141 13.71 -9.71 -13.47
C HIS A 141 14.76 -8.59 -13.65
N LEU A 142 14.37 -7.36 -14.01
CA LEU A 142 15.34 -6.25 -14.14
C LEU A 142 15.34 -5.31 -12.94
N ILE A 143 14.24 -5.22 -12.18
CA ILE A 143 14.21 -4.43 -10.94
C ILE A 143 14.77 -5.22 -9.76
N GLU A 144 14.63 -6.55 -9.72
CA GLU A 144 15.15 -7.34 -8.59
C GLU A 144 16.65 -7.13 -8.31
N PRO A 145 17.55 -7.07 -9.33
CA PRO A 145 18.95 -6.72 -9.10
C PRO A 145 19.19 -5.32 -8.55
N LEU A 146 18.25 -4.38 -8.73
CA LEU A 146 18.33 -3.04 -8.16
C LEU A 146 18.15 -3.08 -6.64
N TRP A 147 17.30 -3.96 -6.12
CA TRP A 147 17.08 -4.09 -4.67
C TRP A 147 18.34 -4.53 -3.93
N SER A 148 19.11 -5.48 -4.46
CA SER A 148 20.41 -5.85 -3.90
C SER A 148 21.42 -4.69 -3.92
N ARG A 149 21.30 -3.75 -4.86
CA ARG A 149 22.17 -2.55 -4.90
C ARG A 149 21.74 -1.48 -3.91
N LEU A 150 20.43 -1.26 -3.75
CA LEU A 150 19.87 -0.27 -2.83
C LEU A 150 19.90 -0.73 -1.38
N SER A 151 19.87 -2.04 -1.14
CA SER A 151 19.85 -2.66 0.18
C SER A 151 20.67 -3.94 0.17
N PRO A 152 22.02 -3.85 0.09
CA PRO A 152 22.89 -5.03 0.01
C PRO A 152 22.82 -5.92 1.24
N ASP A 153 22.44 -5.37 2.40
CA ASP A 153 22.20 -6.16 3.62
C ASP A 153 20.83 -6.88 3.62
N MET A 154 20.03 -6.72 2.56
CA MET A 154 18.67 -7.22 2.42
C MET A 154 18.47 -7.96 1.08
N GLU A 155 19.34 -8.95 0.84
CA GLU A 155 19.21 -9.88 -0.29
C GLU A 155 17.84 -10.59 -0.31
N THR A 156 17.44 -11.09 -1.48
CA THR A 156 16.10 -11.62 -1.76
C THR A 156 15.58 -12.64 -0.76
N GLU A 157 16.37 -13.66 -0.41
CA GLU A 157 15.96 -14.69 0.56
C GLU A 157 15.75 -14.11 1.97
N LYS A 158 16.58 -13.14 2.35
CA LYS A 158 16.46 -12.46 3.63
C LYS A 158 15.26 -11.53 3.66
N TYR A 159 14.97 -10.85 2.56
CA TYR A 159 13.75 -10.06 2.42
C TYR A 159 12.49 -10.94 2.49
N GLN A 160 12.50 -12.08 1.79
CA GLN A 160 11.40 -13.04 1.82
C GLN A 160 11.09 -13.47 3.27
N SER A 161 12.10 -13.95 3.98
CA SER A 161 11.95 -14.43 5.35
C SER A 161 11.64 -13.34 6.39
N ARG A 162 12.12 -12.10 6.18
CA ARG A 162 11.89 -10.99 7.12
C ARG A 162 10.65 -10.17 6.86
N VAL A 163 10.14 -10.17 5.64
CA VAL A 163 9.03 -9.31 5.22
C VAL A 163 7.93 -10.17 4.64
N THR A 164 8.19 -10.85 3.53
CA THR A 164 7.13 -11.49 2.76
C THR A 164 6.40 -12.57 3.57
N ASP A 165 7.14 -13.43 4.26
CA ASP A 165 6.59 -14.52 5.07
C ASP A 165 5.79 -14.05 6.29
N HIS A 166 5.90 -12.76 6.64
CA HIS A 166 5.21 -12.16 7.77
C HIS A 166 4.06 -11.22 7.35
N VAL A 167 4.15 -10.59 6.18
CA VAL A 167 3.08 -9.75 5.61
C VAL A 167 1.98 -10.61 4.98
N LEU A 168 2.37 -11.66 4.25
CA LEU A 168 1.42 -12.50 3.50
C LEU A 168 0.34 -13.12 4.38
N PRO A 169 0.64 -13.73 5.55
CA PRO A 169 -0.41 -14.28 6.43
C PRO A 169 -1.41 -13.23 6.90
N VAL A 170 -0.98 -11.98 7.11
CA VAL A 170 -1.87 -10.89 7.52
C VAL A 170 -2.84 -10.55 6.37
N ILE A 171 -2.35 -10.51 5.14
CA ILE A 171 -3.17 -10.29 3.94
C ILE A 171 -4.16 -11.43 3.74
N GLU A 172 -3.71 -12.68 3.80
CA GLU A 172 -4.58 -13.86 3.64
C GLU A 172 -5.73 -13.84 4.66
N VAL A 173 -5.42 -13.58 5.93
CA VAL A 173 -6.43 -13.44 6.99
C VAL A 173 -7.37 -12.26 6.70
N TYR A 174 -6.82 -11.13 6.24
CA TYR A 174 -7.61 -9.95 5.90
C TYR A 174 -8.58 -10.23 4.75
N GLU A 175 -8.17 -10.95 3.71
CA GLU A 175 -8.95 -11.24 2.50
C GLU A 175 -10.08 -12.25 2.72
N VAL A 176 -9.90 -13.22 3.62
CA VAL A 176 -10.94 -14.21 3.98
C VAL A 176 -12.23 -13.54 4.46
N CYS A 177 -12.12 -12.37 5.09
CA CYS A 177 -13.29 -11.61 5.50
C CYS A 177 -13.94 -10.90 4.30
N HIS A 178 -15.09 -11.42 3.87
CA HIS A 178 -15.92 -10.78 2.86
C HIS A 178 -16.48 -9.45 3.39
N VAL A 179 -16.51 -8.46 2.50
CA VAL A 179 -17.02 -7.12 2.77
C VAL A 179 -17.97 -6.75 1.65
N THR A 180 -19.05 -6.06 2.01
CA THR A 180 -19.93 -5.42 1.04
C THR A 180 -19.66 -3.93 1.03
N TYR A 181 -19.75 -3.31 -0.15
CA TYR A 181 -19.69 -1.87 -0.27
C TYR A 181 -21.04 -1.34 -0.72
N HIS A 182 -21.50 -0.30 -0.05
CA HIS A 182 -22.64 0.48 -0.52
C HIS A 182 -22.29 1.08 -1.88
N ASN A 183 -23.18 0.95 -2.87
CA ASN A 183 -23.01 1.44 -4.25
C ASN A 183 -21.91 0.79 -5.11
N TYR A 184 -21.28 -0.32 -4.67
CA TYR A 184 -20.27 -1.00 -5.51
C TYR A 184 -20.84 -1.37 -6.87
N GLY A 185 -20.16 -0.95 -7.94
CA GLY A 185 -20.59 -1.28 -9.29
C GLY A 185 -21.78 -0.45 -9.80
N ASN A 186 -22.11 0.67 -9.15
CA ASN A 186 -23.04 1.64 -9.72
C ASN A 186 -22.41 2.33 -10.94
N TRP A 187 -23.19 2.46 -12.01
CA TRP A 187 -22.77 3.12 -13.23
C TRP A 187 -23.49 4.45 -13.39
N TRP A 188 -22.74 5.50 -13.75
CA TRP A 188 -23.33 6.65 -14.41
C TRP A 188 -23.30 6.41 -15.91
N LEU A 189 -24.47 6.43 -16.52
CA LEU A 189 -24.63 6.26 -17.96
C LEU A 189 -24.75 7.64 -18.60
N ARG A 190 -23.90 7.91 -19.60
CA ARG A 190 -23.99 9.12 -20.38
C ARG A 190 -25.30 9.11 -21.18
N PRO A 191 -26.04 10.24 -21.24
CA PRO A 191 -27.26 10.32 -22.03
C PRO A 191 -27.04 9.82 -23.47
N ALA A 192 -28.08 9.21 -24.04
CA ALA A 192 -28.05 8.68 -25.40
C ALA A 192 -27.58 9.74 -26.41
N PHE A 193 -26.56 9.40 -27.22
CA PHE A 193 -26.07 10.27 -28.29
C PHE A 193 -26.91 10.09 -29.58
N SER A 194 -27.61 8.97 -29.72
CA SER A 194 -28.47 8.69 -30.87
C SER A 194 -29.71 7.87 -30.49
N LYS A 195 -30.71 7.83 -31.38
CA LYS A 195 -31.94 7.03 -31.18
C LYS A 195 -31.69 5.51 -31.20
N CYS A 196 -30.55 5.06 -31.73
CA CYS A 196 -30.22 3.64 -31.87
C CYS A 196 -29.31 3.13 -30.74
N GLU A 197 -28.77 4.03 -29.92
CA GLU A 197 -27.88 3.70 -28.80
C GLU A 197 -28.43 4.32 -27.51
N PRO A 198 -29.04 3.52 -26.61
CA PRO A 198 -29.68 4.03 -25.39
C PRO A 198 -28.71 4.67 -24.37
N TRP A 199 -27.39 4.57 -24.58
CA TRP A 199 -26.36 5.27 -23.81
C TRP A 199 -25.12 5.51 -24.69
N ALA A 200 -24.42 6.63 -24.48
CA ALA A 200 -23.20 7.00 -25.22
C ALA A 200 -21.91 6.55 -24.51
N GLY A 201 -22.02 5.53 -23.65
CA GLY A 201 -20.99 5.09 -22.71
C GLY A 201 -21.39 5.35 -21.26
N GLY A 202 -20.53 4.96 -20.33
CA GLY A 202 -20.73 5.17 -18.90
C GLY A 202 -19.44 4.99 -18.13
N PHE A 203 -19.44 5.42 -16.88
CA PHE A 203 -18.32 5.25 -15.97
C PHE A 203 -18.82 4.59 -14.69
N LEU A 204 -18.00 3.71 -14.13
CA LEU A 204 -18.18 3.24 -12.76
C LEU A 204 -18.09 4.45 -11.83
N MET A 205 -19.15 4.69 -11.07
CA MET A 205 -19.20 5.77 -10.09
C MET A 205 -18.05 5.67 -9.09
N ASP A 206 -17.65 4.43 -8.80
CA ASP A 206 -16.53 4.10 -7.91
C ASP A 206 -15.16 4.54 -8.42
N ALA A 207 -15.05 4.84 -9.72
CA ALA A 207 -13.83 5.31 -10.37
C ALA A 207 -13.76 6.83 -10.51
N MET A 208 -14.84 7.56 -10.25
CA MET A 208 -14.91 9.00 -10.55
C MET A 208 -14.39 9.91 -9.44
N GLY A 209 -13.91 9.35 -8.32
CA GLY A 209 -13.59 10.13 -7.12
C GLY A 209 -14.82 10.86 -6.54
N GLY A 210 -14.68 11.47 -5.37
CA GLY A 210 -15.70 12.37 -4.80
C GLY A 210 -16.66 11.77 -3.76
N GLU A 211 -16.61 10.47 -3.48
CA GLU A 211 -17.20 9.95 -2.24
C GLU A 211 -16.26 10.25 -1.06
N GLN A 212 -16.74 11.03 -0.08
CA GLN A 212 -15.96 11.47 1.09
C GLN A 212 -15.72 10.35 2.13
N GLY A 213 -16.08 9.10 1.80
CA GLY A 213 -15.88 7.94 2.65
C GLY A 213 -16.86 6.83 2.29
N ARG A 214 -16.36 5.60 2.22
CA ARG A 214 -17.17 4.38 2.03
C ARG A 214 -17.21 3.60 3.33
N ILE A 215 -18.41 3.27 3.79
CA ILE A 215 -18.59 2.44 4.98
C ILE A 215 -18.30 0.99 4.61
N HIS A 216 -17.21 0.44 5.15
CA HIS A 216 -16.90 -0.98 5.12
C HIS A 216 -17.88 -1.72 6.04
N GLN A 217 -18.83 -2.47 5.46
CA GLN A 217 -19.64 -3.40 6.24
C GLN A 217 -18.99 -4.78 6.23
N ILE A 218 -18.48 -5.15 7.41
CA ILE A 218 -17.93 -6.47 7.68
C ILE A 218 -19.11 -7.43 7.84
N ASP A 219 -19.19 -8.46 6.99
CA ASP A 219 -20.18 -9.52 7.17
C ASP A 219 -19.76 -10.41 8.35
N LYS A 220 -20.47 -10.26 9.47
CA LYS A 220 -20.22 -11.00 10.71
C LYS A 220 -20.99 -12.32 10.79
N HIS A 221 -21.82 -12.64 9.80
CA HIS A 221 -22.86 -13.67 9.90
C HIS A 221 -22.71 -14.88 8.98
N GLN A 222 -21.51 -15.12 8.42
CA GLN A 222 -21.21 -16.32 7.62
C GLN A 222 -20.20 -17.24 8.31
#